data_AF-A0A3B9ZQM0-F1
#
_entry.id   AF-A0A3B9ZQM0-F1
#
_cell.length_a   1.000
_cell.length_b   1.000
_cell.length_c   1.000
_cell.angle_alpha   90.00
_cell.angle_beta   90.00
_cell.angle_gamma   90.00
#
_symmetry.space_group_name_H-M   'P 1'
#
loop_
_entity.id
_entity.type
_entity.pdbx_description
1 polymer ?
#
loop_
_entity_poly.entity_id
_entity_poly.type
_entity_poly.pdbx_seq_one_letter_code
_entity_poly.pdbx_strand_id
1 'polypeptide(L)' 'MDTLSYKTVSANRATVTKEWVLVDATDVVLGRLASNVAKILRGKNKPSFTPHV' A
#
# COMPACT_ATOMS: atom_id res chain seq x y z
N MET A 1 2.42 -28.35 -18.25
CA MET A 1 3.65 -27.94 -17.55
C MET A 1 3.66 -26.44 -17.48
N ASP A 2 4.10 -25.88 -16.36
CA ASP A 2 4.24 -24.44 -16.19
C ASP A 2 5.45 -23.98 -17.02
N THR A 3 5.19 -23.28 -18.14
CA THR A 3 6.20 -22.97 -19.18
C THR A 3 6.89 -21.62 -18.99
N LEU A 4 6.47 -20.82 -18.01
CA LEU A 4 6.98 -19.47 -17.79
C LEU A 4 8.24 -19.50 -16.92
N SER A 5 9.37 -19.07 -17.50
CA SER A 5 10.67 -18.98 -16.84
C SER A 5 10.81 -17.82 -15.85
N TYR A 6 10.02 -16.74 -16.00
CA TYR A 6 10.02 -15.59 -15.10
C TYR A 6 8.60 -15.12 -14.75
N LYS A 7 8.37 -14.82 -13.48
CA LYS A 7 7.04 -14.48 -12.94
C LYS A 7 7.12 -13.32 -11.96
N THR A 8 6.09 -12.49 -11.96
CA THR A 8 5.92 -11.43 -10.97
C THR A 8 5.47 -12.03 -9.64
N VAL A 9 6.30 -11.93 -8.62
CA VAL A 9 5.95 -12.37 -7.26
C VAL A 9 5.02 -11.34 -6.63
N SER A 10 3.84 -11.79 -6.21
CA SER A 10 2.88 -10.98 -5.47
C SER A 10 3.14 -11.09 -3.97
N ALA A 11 2.89 -10.00 -3.23
CA ALA A 11 2.95 -10.03 -1.77
C ALA A 11 1.84 -10.94 -1.21
N ASN A 12 1.99 -11.41 0.03
CA ASN A 12 0.98 -12.24 0.69
C ASN A 12 0.86 -11.83 2.17
N ARG A 13 -0.12 -12.38 2.89
CA ARG A 13 -0.39 -12.01 4.30
C ARG A 13 0.79 -12.23 5.26
N ALA A 14 1.69 -13.17 4.94
CA ALA A 14 2.86 -13.44 5.77
C ALA A 14 4.02 -12.47 5.47
N THR A 15 4.10 -11.92 4.26
CA THR A 15 5.18 -11.02 3.84
C THR A 15 4.83 -9.53 3.97
N VAL A 16 3.56 -9.19 4.22
CA VAL A 16 3.15 -7.79 4.43
C VAL A 16 3.46 -7.31 5.84
N THR A 17 4.26 -6.25 5.93
CA THR A 17 4.49 -5.51 7.18
C THR A 17 3.52 -4.34 7.27
N LYS A 18 2.72 -4.27 8.34
CA LYS A 18 1.84 -3.13 8.64
C LYS A 18 2.50 -2.24 9.69
N GLU A 19 2.51 -0.94 9.42
CA GLU A 19 3.11 0.07 10.29
C GLU A 19 2.00 0.93 10.86
N TRP A 20 2.19 1.39 12.10
CA TRP A 20 1.35 2.42 12.70
C TRP A 20 1.86 3.78 12.25
N VAL A 21 0.95 4.57 11.68
CA VAL A 21 1.25 5.91 11.16
C VAL A 21 0.45 6.93 11.95
N LEU A 22 1.13 7.95 12.46
CA LEU A 22 0.51 9.12 13.08
C LEU A 22 0.43 10.24 12.03
N VAL A 23 -0.73 10.88 11.90
CA VAL A 23 -0.96 11.95 10.93
C VAL A 23 -1.44 13.19 11.66
N ASP A 24 -0.68 14.28 11.58
CA ASP A 24 -1.11 15.61 12.00
C ASP A 24 -1.98 16.23 10.90
N ALA A 25 -3.11 16.81 11.30
CA ALA A 25 -4.11 17.38 10.41
C ALA A 25 -4.23 18.91 10.57
N THR A 26 -3.38 19.53 11.38
CA THR A 26 -3.41 20.97 11.67
C THR A 26 -3.20 21.78 10.39
N ASP A 27 -4.08 22.77 10.15
CA ASP A 27 -4.07 23.66 8.98
C ASP A 27 -4.11 22.98 7.59
N VAL A 28 -4.59 21.73 7.52
CA VAL A 28 -4.70 21.00 6.24
C VAL A 28 -6.14 20.99 5.73
N VAL A 29 -6.29 21.25 4.42
CA VAL A 29 -7.59 21.10 3.73
C VAL A 29 -8.02 19.63 3.77
N LEU A 30 -9.20 19.38 4.34
CA LEU A 30 -9.76 18.04 4.57
C LEU A 30 -9.65 17.10 3.36
N GLY A 31 -10.07 17.55 2.17
CA GLY A 31 -10.05 16.72 0.96
C GLY A 31 -8.65 16.31 0.52
N ARG A 32 -7.65 17.18 0.69
CA ARG A 32 -6.24 16.89 0.37
C ARG A 32 -5.66 15.89 1.37
N LEU A 33 -5.96 16.08 2.66
CA LEU A 33 -5.56 15.15 3.72
C LEU A 33 -6.16 13.76 3.47
N ALA A 34 -7.48 13.68 3.28
CA ALA A 34 -8.20 12.43 3.08
C ALA A 34 -7.67 11.65 1.87
N SER A 35 -7.39 12.34 0.75
CA SER A 35 -6.83 11.73 -0.45
C SER A 35 -5.47 11.09 -0.21
N ASN A 36 -4.60 11.73 0.58
CA ASN A 36 -3.28 11.20 0.91
C ASN A 36 -3.36 10.04 1.92
N VAL A 37 -4.17 10.18 2.96
CA VAL A 37 -4.40 9.11 3.96
C VAL A 37 -4.97 7.86 3.28
N ALA A 38 -5.90 8.01 2.34
CA ALA A 38 -6.44 6.88 1.57
C ALA A 38 -5.37 6.13 0.77
N LYS A 39 -4.37 6.84 0.20
CA LYS A 39 -3.24 6.20 -0.50
C LYS A 39 -2.34 5.41 0.45
N ILE A 40 -2.08 5.96 1.64
CA ILE A 40 -1.28 5.30 2.68
C ILE A 40 -2.00 4.04 3.17
N LEU A 41 -3.28 4.13 3.50
CA LEU A 41 -4.10 2.99 3.94
C LEU A 41 -4.21 1.91 2.85
N ARG A 42 -4.32 2.31 1.57
CA ARG A 42 -4.29 1.35 0.45
C ARG A 42 -2.90 0.71 0.24
N GLY A 43 -1.85 1.29 0.80
CA GLY A 43 -0.47 0.80 0.67
C GLY A 43 0.19 1.10 -0.67
N LYS A 44 -0.34 2.04 -1.47
CA LYS A 44 0.18 2.35 -2.82
C LYS A 44 1.59 2.96 -2.84
N ASN A 45 2.10 3.39 -1.69
CA ASN A 45 3.46 3.91 -1.56
C ASN A 45 4.51 2.80 -1.45
N LYS A 46 4.10 1.53 -1.25
CA LYS A 46 5.02 0.40 -1.14
C LYS A 46 5.34 -0.17 -2.52
N PRO A 47 6.62 -0.42 -2.85
CA PRO A 47 7.00 -1.02 -4.14
C PRO A 47 6.48 -2.45 -4.30
N SER A 48 6.16 -3.13 -3.19
CA SER A 48 5.55 -4.46 -3.15
C SER A 48 4.02 -4.43 -3.18
N PHE A 49 3.39 -3.33 -3.64
CA PHE A 49 1.94 -3.21 -3.69
C PHE A 49 1.32 -4.30 -4.56
N THR A 50 0.42 -5.07 -3.96
CA THR A 50 -0.39 -6.07 -4.65
C THR A 50 -1.86 -5.73 -4.45
N PRO A 51 -2.69 -5.58 -5.51
CA PRO A 51 -4.06 -5.06 -5.39
C PRO A 51 -5.04 -5.88 -4.53
N HIS A 52 -4.78 -7.18 -4.34
CA HIS A 52 -5.72 -8.18 -3.83
C HIS A 52 -5.27 -8.86 -2.52
N VAL A 53 -4.33 -8.27 -1.79
CA VAL A 53 -3.72 -8.84 -0.57
C VAL A 53 -4.35 -8.31 0.71
#